data_AF-A0A7R7T6V7-F1
#
_entry.id   AF-A0A7R7T6V7-F1
#
_cell.length_a   1.000
_cell.length_b   1.000
_cell.length_c   1.000
_cell.angle_alpha   90.00
_cell.angle_beta   90.00
_cell.angle_gamma   90.00
#
_symmetry.space_group_name_H-M   'P 1'
#
loop_
_entity.id
_entity.type
_entity.pdbx_description
1 polymer ?
#
loop_
_entity_poly.entity_id
_entity_poly.type
_entity_poly.pdbx_seq_one_letter_code
_entity_poly.pdbx_strand_id
1 'polypeptide(L)' 'MKITIESTSQIVHVNGVEARIWEGATEAGVPVFAFLTRIVPVTGDLEAHRVFKTELMKTKAPSAAVEGIPLRLVL' A
#
# COMPACT_ATOMS: atom_id res chain seq x y z
N MET A 1 5.80 -16.57 -3.30
CA MET A 1 5.63 -15.41 -4.20
C MET A 1 6.27 -14.20 -3.53
N LYS A 2 7.04 -13.40 -4.26
CA LYS A 2 7.64 -12.14 -3.77
C LYS A 2 7.24 -11.00 -4.69
N ILE A 3 6.94 -9.86 -4.09
CA ILE A 3 6.53 -8.62 -4.77
C ILE A 3 7.36 -7.47 -4.23
N THR A 4 7.57 -6.47 -5.07
CA THR A 4 8.08 -5.15 -4.68
C THR A 4 6.97 -4.16 -4.94
N ILE A 5 6.58 -3.40 -3.93
CA ILE A 5 5.44 -2.48 -3.97
C ILE A 5 5.80 -1.12 -3.35
N GLU A 6 5.15 -0.07 -3.84
CA GLU A 6 5.31 1.31 -3.39
C GLU A 6 3.95 1.91 -3.01
N SER A 7 3.90 2.69 -1.93
CA SER A 7 2.66 3.25 -1.41
C SER A 7 2.15 4.43 -2.25
N THR A 8 0.85 4.44 -2.56
CA THR A 8 0.19 5.59 -3.20
C THR A 8 -0.57 6.43 -2.19
N SER A 9 -0.97 7.63 -2.57
CA SER A 9 -1.85 8.48 -1.76
C SER A 9 -3.32 8.03 -1.74
N GLN A 10 -3.71 7.01 -2.54
CA GLN A 10 -5.10 6.57 -2.64
C GLN A 10 -5.48 5.58 -1.53
N ILE A 11 -6.61 5.87 -0.89
CA ILE A 11 -7.24 5.04 0.13
C ILE A 11 -8.64 4.68 -0.34
N VAL A 12 -9.00 3.41 -0.20
CA VAL A 12 -10.33 2.84 -0.52
C VAL A 12 -10.86 2.05 0.67
N HIS A 13 -12.13 1.66 0.60
CA HIS A 13 -12.74 0.78 1.59
C HIS A 13 -12.93 -0.62 0.98
N VAL A 14 -12.28 -1.62 1.55
CA VAL A 14 -12.43 -3.03 1.17
C VAL A 14 -13.22 -3.73 2.27
N ASN A 15 -14.41 -4.24 1.95
CA ASN A 15 -15.31 -4.89 2.92
C ASN A 15 -15.52 -4.04 4.19
N GLY A 16 -15.61 -2.71 4.03
CA GLY A 16 -15.81 -1.74 5.12
C GLY A 16 -14.54 -1.30 5.86
N VAL A 17 -13.37 -1.83 5.51
CA VAL A 17 -12.08 -1.48 6.13
C VAL A 17 -11.27 -0.58 5.21
N GLU A 18 -10.74 0.53 5.74
CA GLU A 18 -9.82 1.38 4.98
C GLU A 18 -8.54 0.61 4.61
N ALA A 19 -8.19 0.69 3.33
CA ALA A 19 -6.99 0.12 2.76
C ALA A 19 -6.31 1.15 1.86
N ARG A 20 -5.00 1.35 2.06
CA ARG A 20 -4.17 2.11 1.12
C ARG A 20 -3.79 1.20 -0.04
N ILE A 21 -3.88 1.73 -1.25
CA ILE A 21 -3.47 0.99 -2.46
C ILE A 21 -1.97 1.19 -2.67
N TRP A 22 -1.26 0.07 -2.81
CA TRP A 22 0.16 0.05 -3.16
C TRP A 22 0.32 -0.63 -4.51
N GLU A 23 1.25 -0.13 -5.31
CA GLU A 23 1.46 -0.59 -6.68
C GLU A 23 2.83 -1.21 -6.84
N GLY A 24 2.92 -2.23 -7.69
CA GLY A 24 4.21 -2.83 -7.99
C GLY A 24 4.11 -4.04 -8.89
N ALA A 25 5.04 -4.97 -8.72
CA ALA A 25 5.09 -6.18 -9.53
C ALA A 25 5.68 -7.36 -8.75
N THR A 26 5.40 -8.57 -9.24
CA THR A 26 6.13 -9.79 -8.86
C THR A 26 7.57 -9.76 -9.40
N GLU A 27 8.43 -10.66 -8.91
CA GLU A 27 9.79 -10.82 -9.46
C GLU A 27 9.83 -11.15 -10.98
N ALA A 28 8.77 -11.77 -11.51
CA ALA A 28 8.62 -12.05 -12.94
C ALA A 28 8.06 -10.86 -13.75
N GLY A 29 7.83 -9.71 -13.12
CA GLY A 29 7.32 -8.51 -13.77
C GLY A 29 5.80 -8.45 -13.94
N VAL A 30 5.05 -9.41 -13.37
CA VAL A 30 3.57 -9.37 -13.39
C VAL A 30 3.09 -8.21 -12.51
N PRO A 31 2.38 -7.19 -13.05
CA PRO A 31 1.89 -6.05 -12.27
C PRO A 31 0.86 -6.47 -11.22
N VAL A 32 0.92 -5.84 -10.05
CA VAL A 32 -0.01 -6.10 -8.95
C VAL A 32 -0.42 -4.80 -8.26
N PHE A 33 -1.65 -4.80 -7.74
CA PHE A 33 -2.12 -3.84 -6.74
C PHE A 33 -2.33 -4.57 -5.42
N ALA A 34 -1.84 -3.98 -4.34
CA ALA A 34 -2.02 -4.49 -2.99
C ALA A 34 -2.90 -3.53 -2.19
N PHE A 35 -4.01 -4.05 -1.65
CA PHE A 35 -4.92 -3.33 -0.76
C PHE A 35 -4.48 -3.55 0.68
N LEU A 36 -3.60 -2.68 1.18
CA LEU A 36 -3.01 -2.83 2.51
C LEU A 36 -3.86 -2.11 3.55
N THR A 37 -4.53 -2.88 4.40
CA THR A 37 -5.29 -2.36 5.55
C THR A 37 -4.36 -1.95 6.67
N ARG A 38 -3.27 -2.69 6.93
CA ARG A 38 -2.31 -2.43 8.00
C ARG A 38 -0.90 -2.80 7.56
N ILE A 39 0.07 -2.02 8.02
CA ILE A 39 1.51 -2.31 7.89
C ILE A 39 2.20 -1.80 9.16
N VAL A 40 3.03 -2.64 9.77
CA VAL A 40 3.74 -2.33 11.02
C VAL A 40 5.17 -2.86 10.97
N PRO A 41 6.16 -2.12 11.48
CA PRO A 41 7.52 -2.62 11.58
C PRO A 41 7.61 -3.61 12.75
N VAL A 42 8.19 -4.78 12.50
CA VAL A 42 8.32 -5.86 13.51
C VAL A 42 9.69 -5.73 14.19
N THR A 43 9.82 -4.75 15.07
CA THR A 43 11.06 -4.46 15.81
C THR A 43 10.77 -3.79 17.16
N GLY A 44 11.68 -3.96 18.12
CA GLY A 44 11.66 -3.24 19.40
C GLY A 44 12.41 -1.91 19.38
N ASP A 45 13.10 -1.58 18.28
CA ASP A 45 13.89 -0.36 18.15
C ASP A 45 13.00 0.86 17.86
N LEU A 46 12.94 1.79 18.83
CA LEU A 46 12.14 3.01 18.73
C LEU A 46 12.58 3.94 17.58
N GLU A 47 13.86 3.94 17.22
CA GLU A 47 14.35 4.77 16.12
C GLU A 47 13.87 4.20 14.78
N ALA A 48 13.90 2.88 14.62
CA ALA A 48 13.32 2.22 13.45
C ALA A 48 11.81 2.51 13.32
N HIS A 49 11.05 2.56 14.43
CA HIS A 49 9.64 2.99 14.43
C HIS A 49 9.49 4.45 13.96
N ARG A 50 10.36 5.35 14.41
CA ARG A 50 10.35 6.77 13.99
C ARG A 50 10.63 6.92 12.50
N VAL A 51 11.67 6.25 12.00
CA VAL A 51 12.03 6.23 10.57
C VAL A 51 10.87 5.67 9.75
N PHE A 52 10.32 4.52 10.15
CA PHE A 52 9.19 3.90 9.47
C PHE A 52 7.98 4.83 9.40
N LYS A 53 7.62 5.52 10.49
CA LYS A 53 6.51 6.49 10.49
C LYS A 53 6.75 7.62 9.50
N THR A 54 7.98 8.14 9.41
CA THR A 54 8.33 9.18 8.45
C THR A 54 8.26 8.66 7.00
N GLU A 55 8.77 7.46 6.73
CA GLU A 55 8.71 6.86 5.39
C GLU A 55 7.29 6.49 4.95
N LEU A 56 6.45 6.03 5.86
CA LEU A 56 5.05 5.68 5.59
C LEU A 56 4.22 6.88 5.09
N MET A 57 4.66 8.12 5.36
CA MET A 57 4.02 9.33 4.86
C MET A 57 4.50 9.73 3.45
N LYS A 58 5.57 9.12 2.94
CA LYS A 58 6.10 9.37 1.60
C LYS A 58 5.35 8.49 0.60
N THR A 59 4.25 9.02 0.07
CA THR A 59 3.41 8.36 -0.93
C THR A 59 3.61 8.97 -2.30
N LYS A 60 3.62 8.15 -3.36
CA LYS A 60 3.53 8.65 -4.74
C LYS A 60 2.09 8.95 -5.15
N ALA A 61 1.94 9.67 -6.26
CA ALA A 61 0.64 9.79 -6.92
C ALA A 61 0.17 8.42 -7.44
N PRO A 62 -1.13 8.11 -7.38
CA PRO A 62 -1.66 6.85 -7.92
C PRO A 62 -1.56 6.84 -9.46
N SER A 63 -1.42 5.66 -10.06
CA SER A 63 -1.60 5.54 -11.51
C SER A 63 -3.07 5.69 -11.92
N ALA A 64 -3.32 5.98 -13.20
CA ALA A 64 -4.68 6.06 -13.75
C ALA A 64 -5.50 4.77 -13.52
N ALA A 65 -4.85 3.60 -13.49
CA ALA A 65 -5.52 2.34 -13.20
C ALA A 65 -5.98 2.27 -11.74
N VAL A 66 -5.20 2.83 -10.82
CA VAL A 66 -5.56 2.91 -9.39
C VAL A 66 -6.63 3.98 -9.16
N GLU A 67 -6.55 5.13 -9.83
CA GLU A 67 -7.59 6.17 -9.76
C GLU A 67 -8.97 5.66 -10.22
N GLY A 68 -9.00 4.72 -11.17
CA GLY A 68 -10.23 4.07 -11.63
C GLY A 68 -10.84 3.06 -10.65
N ILE A 69 -10.16 2.74 -9.55
CA ILE A 69 -10.66 1.78 -8.56
C ILE A 69 -11.80 2.41 -7.74
N PRO A 70 -12.97 1.75 -7.62
CA PRO A 70 -14.07 2.25 -6.83
C PRO A 70 -13.69 2.53 -5.37
N LEU A 71 -14.26 3.61 -4.80
CA LEU A 71 -14.05 3.96 -3.39
C LEU A 71 -14.47 2.83 -2.43
N ARG A 72 -15.46 2.02 -2.81
CA ARG A 72 -15.96 0.88 -2.05
C ARG A 72 -15.86 -0.39 -2.88
N LEU A 73 -15.05 -1.32 -2.40
CA LEU A 73 -14.88 -2.65 -2.97
C LEU A 73 -15.51 -3.69 -2.05
N VAL A 74 -16.31 -4.57 -2.62
CA VAL A 74 -16.78 -5.80 -1.99
C VAL A 74 -16.15 -6.95 -2.76
N LEU A 75 -15.22 -7.67 -2.11
CA LEU A 75 -14.49 -8.80 -2.68
C LEU A 75 -14.99 -10.12 -2.08
#